data_AF-A0A0E2AP13-F1
#
_entry.id   AF-A0A0E2AP13-F1
#
_cell.length_a   1.000
_cell.length_b   1.000
_cell.length_c   1.000
_cell.angle_alpha   90.00
_cell.angle_beta   90.00
_cell.angle_gamma   90.00
#
_symmetry.space_group_name_H-M   'P 1'
#
loop_
_entity.id
_entity.type
_entity.pdbx_description
1 polymer ?
#
loop_
_entity_poly.entity_id
_entity_poly.type
_entity_poly.pdbx_seq_one_letter_code
_entity_poly.pdbx_strand_id
1 'polypeptide(L)'
;MIKTVITQLYIAFCLICFFACEKQKEEFPDIRIGKEGVIDELSLNKQTEKRLLLSGGNGKYIVNVENAQIATADISMDTLKVKGWLEGETFATIISHDKRIRLKINVVFPELGISHSVVQLLPRFRSKFISISGGGELTKLEEDDPADIMDMKWDGSTGMLEIYPKYEGEARVIAISEDAKEKKVIHVKVRPEGKLEIPGWYSTNSSSYYLIQNNNMVVKRKGVGTWIVNSARPYGGGVMYNSSYIKIAPIMNPVQGDSIDLNILRHGSLKPQITEGIHRLYVEEVRESEVMLRGRGFKFLLPYEK
;
A
#
# COMPACT_ATOMS: atom_id res chain seq x y z
N MET A 1 18.91 54.93 89.31
CA MET A 1 18.62 55.19 87.87
C MET A 1 19.27 54.17 86.91
N ILE A 2 19.88 53.07 87.39
CA ILE A 2 20.58 52.07 86.56
C ILE A 2 19.76 50.77 86.36
N LYS A 3 18.82 50.44 87.26
CA LYS A 3 18.03 49.20 87.18
C LYS A 3 16.92 49.24 86.12
N THR A 4 16.34 50.40 85.82
CA THR A 4 15.23 50.55 84.85
C THR A 4 15.69 50.41 83.39
N VAL A 5 16.92 50.85 83.09
CA VAL A 5 17.50 50.79 81.73
C VAL A 5 17.86 49.35 81.33
N ILE A 6 18.31 48.53 82.28
CA ILE A 6 18.67 47.13 82.03
C ILE A 6 17.40 46.29 81.75
N THR A 7 16.31 46.49 82.49
CA THR A 7 15.03 45.83 82.21
C THR A 7 14.40 46.25 80.87
N GLN A 8 14.56 47.50 80.45
CA GLN A 8 14.10 47.94 79.13
C GLN A 8 14.95 47.35 77.98
N LEU A 9 16.25 47.13 78.20
CA LEU A 9 17.12 46.48 77.22
C LEU A 9 16.79 44.99 77.02
N TYR A 10 16.40 44.27 78.08
CA TYR A 10 16.00 42.86 77.99
C TYR A 10 14.67 42.65 77.26
N ILE A 11 13.72 43.58 77.42
CA ILE A 11 12.42 43.52 76.70
C ILE A 11 12.61 43.86 75.22
N ALA A 12 13.51 44.79 74.88
CA ALA A 12 13.85 45.10 73.50
C ALA A 12 14.62 43.97 72.78
N PHE A 13 15.44 43.20 73.50
CA PHE A 13 16.17 42.07 72.92
C PHE A 13 15.28 40.82 72.72
N CYS A 14 14.25 40.62 73.58
CA CYS A 14 13.27 39.55 73.41
C CYS A 14 12.27 39.78 72.26
N LEU A 15 12.05 41.03 71.84
CA LEU A 15 11.20 41.36 70.69
C LEU A 15 11.89 41.13 69.33
N ILE A 16 13.22 41.00 69.29
CA ILE A 16 14.00 40.77 68.06
C ILE A 16 14.15 39.26 67.77
N CYS A 17 13.87 38.39 68.75
CA CYS A 17 13.97 36.93 68.57
C CYS A 17 12.70 36.27 68.01
N PHE A 18 11.61 37.01 67.76
CA PHE A 18 10.36 36.46 67.20
C PHE A 18 10.19 36.62 65.68
N PHE A 19 11.16 37.21 64.97
CA PHE A 19 11.30 36.94 63.54
C PHE A 19 11.99 35.59 63.34
N ALA A 20 11.34 34.54 63.86
CA ALA A 20 11.52 33.20 63.36
C ALA A 20 11.26 33.29 61.85
N CYS A 21 12.29 32.93 61.07
CA CYS A 21 12.30 32.88 59.63
C CYS A 21 11.06 32.12 59.14
N GLU A 22 9.99 32.84 58.83
CA GLU A 22 8.83 32.31 58.14
C GLU A 22 9.35 32.03 56.73
N LYS A 23 9.78 30.79 56.49
CA LYS A 23 10.11 30.33 55.14
C LYS A 23 8.83 30.48 54.34
N GLN A 24 8.69 31.61 53.64
CA GLN A 24 7.72 31.74 52.56
C GLN A 24 7.95 30.52 51.66
N LYS A 25 6.97 29.61 51.63
CA LYS A 25 6.98 28.53 50.65
C LYS A 25 6.78 29.23 49.31
N GLU A 26 7.87 29.41 48.56
CA GLU A 26 7.78 29.72 47.15
C GLU A 26 6.94 28.64 46.50
N GLU A 27 5.70 28.98 46.15
CA GLU A 27 4.84 28.11 45.36
C GLU A 27 5.23 28.24 43.90
N PHE A 28 5.77 27.15 43.35
CA PHE A 28 6.13 27.09 41.94
C PHE A 28 4.90 26.75 41.08
N PRO A 29 4.77 27.35 39.88
CA PRO A 29 3.73 26.99 38.93
C PRO A 29 3.84 25.52 38.48
N ASP A 30 2.72 24.92 38.07
CA ASP A 30 2.74 23.55 37.54
C ASP A 30 3.52 23.47 36.20
N ILE A 31 4.16 22.32 35.98
CA ILE A 31 4.96 22.08 34.77
C ILE A 31 4.03 21.99 33.55
N ARG A 32 4.42 22.62 32.45
CA ARG A 32 3.75 22.55 31.15
C ARG A 32 4.74 22.13 30.07
N ILE A 33 4.26 21.28 29.15
CA ILE A 33 5.03 20.76 28.03
C ILE A 33 4.42 21.32 26.75
N GLY A 34 5.21 22.04 25.96
CA GLY A 34 4.78 22.70 24.73
C GLY A 34 4.53 24.20 24.87
N LYS A 35 4.36 24.88 23.74
CA LYS A 35 4.00 26.32 23.68
C LYS A 35 2.50 26.57 23.68
N GLU A 36 1.71 25.61 23.17
CA GLU A 36 0.25 25.71 23.01
C GLU A 36 -0.42 24.60 23.83
N GLY A 37 -0.90 24.93 25.03
CA GLY A 37 -1.57 23.98 25.91
C GLY A 37 -0.63 22.97 26.60
N VAL A 38 -1.23 22.12 27.44
CA VAL A 38 -0.51 21.01 28.09
C VAL A 38 -0.52 19.82 27.12
N ILE A 39 0.66 19.39 26.69
CA ILE A 39 0.82 18.17 25.88
C ILE A 39 0.98 16.98 26.83
N ASP A 40 -0.01 16.10 26.85
CA ASP A 40 0.02 14.85 27.64
C ASP A 40 0.47 13.63 26.82
N GLU A 41 0.46 13.75 25.48
CA GLU A 41 0.82 12.67 24.55
C GLU A 41 1.67 13.17 23.38
N LEU A 42 2.72 12.41 23.06
CA LEU A 42 3.66 12.67 21.98
C LEU A 42 3.77 11.45 21.07
N SER A 43 3.37 11.61 19.80
CA SER A 43 3.63 10.63 18.75
C SER A 43 4.82 11.05 17.89
N LEU A 44 5.75 10.12 17.64
CA LEU A 44 6.91 10.31 16.77
C LEU A 44 7.29 9.01 16.07
N ASN A 45 8.10 9.11 15.03
CA ASN A 45 8.59 7.93 14.30
C ASN A 45 9.92 7.45 14.87
N LYS A 46 10.24 6.18 14.62
CA LYS A 46 11.53 5.59 14.95
C LYS A 46 12.69 6.43 14.41
N GLN A 47 13.76 6.55 15.20
CA GLN A 47 14.97 7.34 14.93
C GLN A 47 14.78 8.85 14.76
N THR A 48 13.56 9.38 14.93
CA THR A 48 13.31 10.83 14.92
C THR A 48 13.46 11.44 16.31
N GLU A 49 13.83 12.72 16.37
CA GLU A 49 13.88 13.53 17.59
C GLU A 49 12.82 14.63 17.52
N LYS A 50 12.01 14.79 18.57
CA LYS A 50 11.13 15.94 18.77
C LYS A 50 11.62 16.79 19.94
N ARG A 51 11.49 18.10 19.79
CA ARG A 51 11.88 19.09 20.81
C ARG A 51 10.64 19.80 21.33
N LEU A 52 10.45 19.75 22.64
CA LEU A 52 9.32 20.35 23.34
C LEU A 52 9.86 21.36 24.36
N LEU A 53 9.23 22.53 24.43
CA LEU A 53 9.57 23.54 25.42
C LEU A 53 8.91 23.19 26.77
N LEU A 54 9.66 23.31 27.85
CA LEU A 54 9.19 23.14 29.21
C LEU A 54 9.01 24.52 29.85
N SER A 55 7.92 24.69 30.60
CA SER A 55 7.71 25.86 31.44
C SER A 55 7.10 25.44 32.78
N GLY A 56 7.15 26.33 33.76
CA GLY A 56 6.68 26.05 35.11
C GLY A 56 7.77 25.50 36.04
N GLY A 57 7.40 25.03 37.22
CA GLY A 57 8.33 24.58 38.24
C GLY A 57 9.34 25.65 38.66
N ASN A 58 10.54 25.23 39.07
CA ASN A 58 11.64 26.12 39.44
C ASN A 58 12.66 26.32 38.30
N GLY A 59 12.32 25.93 37.07
CA GLY A 59 13.21 26.01 35.90
C GLY A 59 14.35 24.98 35.86
N LYS A 60 14.50 24.14 36.89
CA LYS A 60 15.42 22.99 36.91
C LYS A 60 14.60 21.72 36.72
N TYR A 61 14.78 21.05 35.59
CA TYR A 61 14.00 19.88 35.24
C TYR A 61 14.86 18.62 35.19
N ILE A 62 14.26 17.49 35.56
CA ILE A 62 14.83 16.16 35.43
C ILE A 62 13.79 15.29 34.71
N VAL A 63 14.23 14.39 33.83
CA VAL A 63 13.36 13.45 33.14
C VAL A 63 13.77 12.01 33.46
N ASN A 64 12.79 11.15 33.68
CA ASN A 64 12.97 9.71 33.78
C ASN A 64 12.06 9.02 32.75
N VAL A 65 12.59 8.09 31.97
CA VAL A 65 11.82 7.32 30.97
C VAL A 65 11.68 5.88 31.43
N GLU A 66 10.45 5.36 31.45
CA GLU A 66 10.14 4.03 31.96
C GLU A 66 10.80 2.92 31.13
N ASN A 67 10.71 3.00 29.81
CA ASN A 67 11.37 2.08 28.89
C ASN A 67 12.24 2.82 27.87
N ALA A 68 13.54 2.87 28.14
CA ALA A 68 14.55 3.51 27.29
C ALA A 68 14.79 2.79 25.95
N GLN A 69 14.36 1.52 25.81
CA GLN A 69 14.48 0.79 24.55
C GLN A 69 13.48 1.31 23.51
N ILE A 70 12.33 1.83 23.95
CA ILE A 70 11.28 2.41 23.08
C ILE A 70 11.65 3.85 22.72
N ALA A 71 11.94 4.69 23.71
CA ALA A 71 12.35 6.07 23.50
C ALA A 71 13.28 6.55 24.59
N THR A 72 14.15 7.51 24.29
CA THR A 72 14.94 8.23 25.29
C THR A 72 14.50 9.69 25.34
N ALA A 73 14.70 10.33 26.49
CA ALA A 73 14.44 11.74 26.66
C ALA A 73 15.56 12.40 27.45
N ASP A 74 15.99 13.57 27.00
CA ASP A 74 17.03 14.37 27.62
C ASP A 74 16.56 15.81 27.73
N ILE A 75 16.99 16.50 28.78
CA ILE A 75 16.66 17.92 28.97
C ILE A 75 17.92 18.76 28.80
N SER A 76 17.81 19.79 27.98
CA SER A 76 18.83 20.83 27.83
C SER A 76 18.17 22.18 28.11
N MET A 77 18.52 22.78 29.26
CA MET A 77 17.86 23.99 29.79
C MET A 77 16.34 23.78 29.96
N ASP A 78 15.53 24.45 29.14
CA ASP A 78 14.08 24.38 29.09
C ASP A 78 13.57 23.50 27.93
N THR A 79 14.46 22.81 27.22
CA THR A 79 14.08 22.01 26.04
C THR A 79 14.16 20.51 26.36
N LEU A 80 13.02 19.84 26.33
CA LEU A 80 12.90 18.39 26.34
C LEU A 80 13.12 17.84 24.93
N LYS A 81 14.14 17.01 24.75
CA LYS A 81 14.43 16.30 23.51
C LYS A 81 14.01 14.84 23.69
N VAL A 82 13.05 14.38 22.89
CA VAL A 82 12.56 13.00 22.91
C VAL A 82 12.95 12.32 21.61
N LYS A 83 13.65 11.19 21.69
CA LYS A 83 14.08 10.39 20.54
C LYS A 83 13.47 9.00 20.59
N GLY A 84 12.84 8.57 19.49
CA GLY A 84 12.26 7.24 19.36
C GLY A 84 13.28 6.22 18.85
N TRP A 85 13.22 4.99 19.36
CA TRP A 85 14.17 3.90 19.04
C TRP A 85 13.47 2.64 18.57
N LEU A 86 12.43 2.19 19.26
CA LEU A 86 11.61 1.03 18.91
C LEU A 86 10.15 1.41 18.98
N GLU A 87 9.34 0.85 18.09
CA GLU A 87 7.90 1.03 18.06
C GLU A 87 7.25 0.50 19.34
N GLY A 88 6.32 1.27 19.89
CA GLY A 88 5.67 0.96 21.15
C GLY A 88 5.28 2.19 21.96
N GLU A 89 4.78 1.92 23.16
CA GLU A 89 4.33 2.93 24.11
C GLU A 89 5.28 2.96 25.32
N THR A 90 5.68 4.16 25.73
CA THR A 90 6.45 4.39 26.97
C THR A 90 6.03 5.71 27.60
N PHE A 91 6.50 5.99 28.81
CA PHE A 91 6.19 7.23 29.51
C PHE A 91 7.45 7.92 29.99
N ALA A 92 7.48 9.24 29.87
CA ALA A 92 8.49 10.10 30.46
C ALA A 92 7.87 10.89 31.61
N THR A 93 8.50 10.84 32.78
CA THR A 93 8.11 11.65 33.94
C THR A 93 9.08 12.82 34.06
N ILE A 94 8.56 14.03 33.97
CA ILE A 94 9.33 15.27 34.14
C ILE A 94 9.07 15.81 35.55
N ILE A 95 10.14 16.11 36.26
CA ILE A 95 10.12 16.58 37.65
C ILE A 95 10.84 17.93 37.72
N SER A 96 10.24 18.89 38.40
CA SER A 96 10.85 20.18 38.74
C SER A 96 10.41 20.57 40.14
N HIS A 97 11.37 20.63 41.06
CA HIS A 97 11.11 20.76 42.50
C HIS A 97 10.11 19.69 43.02
N ASP A 98 8.93 20.10 43.46
CA ASP A 98 7.85 19.28 44.01
C ASP A 98 6.76 18.95 42.97
N LYS A 99 6.88 19.51 41.76
CA LYS A 99 5.96 19.29 40.66
C LYS A 99 6.42 18.13 39.80
N ARG A 100 5.46 17.35 39.32
CA ARG A 100 5.66 16.24 38.40
C ARG A 100 4.59 16.24 37.32
N ILE A 101 4.98 15.93 36.09
CA ILE A 101 4.07 15.70 34.97
C ILE A 101 4.52 14.44 34.22
N ARG A 102 3.56 13.70 33.68
CA ARG A 102 3.83 12.46 32.92
C ARG A 102 3.43 12.68 31.48
N LEU A 103 4.36 12.45 30.57
CA LEU A 103 4.18 12.51 29.12
C LEU A 103 4.09 11.09 28.58
N LYS A 104 3.01 10.77 27.88
CA LYS A 104 2.88 9.55 27.11
C LYS A 104 3.65 9.67 25.79
N ILE A 105 4.48 8.70 25.45
CA ILE A 105 5.29 8.68 24.23
C ILE A 105 4.91 7.45 23.41
N ASN A 106 4.44 7.67 22.19
CA ASN A 106 4.15 6.62 21.23
C ASN A 106 5.15 6.71 20.07
N VAL A 107 5.97 5.67 19.92
CA VAL A 107 6.81 5.52 18.74
C VAL A 107 6.04 4.67 17.75
N VAL A 108 5.68 5.28 16.62
CA VAL A 108 4.79 4.67 15.61
C VAL A 108 5.50 4.47 14.28
N PHE A 109 5.03 3.50 13.51
CA PHE A 109 5.48 3.30 12.13
C PHE A 109 5.21 4.56 11.30
N PRO A 110 6.12 4.94 10.38
CA PRO A 110 5.81 5.95 9.38
C PRO A 110 4.61 5.53 8.53
N GLU A 111 3.78 6.48 8.12
CA GLU A 111 2.64 6.21 7.25
C GLU A 111 3.09 5.50 5.96
N LEU A 112 2.32 4.50 5.54
CA LEU A 112 2.62 3.72 4.34
C LEU A 112 2.28 4.54 3.09
N GLY A 113 3.32 4.90 2.34
CA GLY A 113 3.24 5.62 1.08
C GLY A 113 3.45 4.72 -0.13
N ILE A 114 2.75 5.03 -1.23
CA ILE A 114 2.99 4.43 -2.54
C ILE A 114 3.11 5.54 -3.59
N SER A 115 4.03 5.40 -4.55
CA SER A 115 4.21 6.43 -5.58
C SER A 115 3.08 6.48 -6.60
N HIS A 116 2.43 5.34 -6.87
CA HIS A 116 1.33 5.22 -7.82
C HIS A 116 0.29 4.21 -7.33
N SER A 117 -0.98 4.61 -7.25
CA SER A 117 -2.10 3.71 -6.93
C SER A 117 -2.67 2.98 -8.16
N VAL A 118 -2.42 3.50 -9.36
CA VAL A 118 -2.83 2.87 -10.62
C VAL A 118 -1.65 2.88 -11.58
N VAL A 119 -1.34 1.73 -12.16
CA VAL A 119 -0.25 1.55 -13.10
C VAL A 119 -0.77 0.91 -14.38
N GLN A 120 -0.69 1.66 -15.47
CA GLN A 120 -1.01 1.16 -16.81
C GLN A 120 0.27 0.74 -17.52
N LEU A 121 0.24 -0.46 -18.11
CA LEU A 121 1.38 -1.09 -18.79
C LEU A 121 0.94 -1.71 -20.11
N LEU A 122 1.89 -1.84 -21.03
CA LEU A 122 1.73 -2.65 -22.23
C LEU A 122 2.26 -4.07 -21.98
N PRO A 123 1.67 -5.13 -22.56
CA PRO A 123 2.19 -6.49 -22.41
C PRO A 123 3.63 -6.61 -22.92
N ARG A 124 4.48 -7.35 -22.20
CA ARG A 124 5.91 -7.56 -22.48
C ARG A 124 6.72 -6.27 -22.63
N PHE A 125 6.18 -5.15 -22.16
CA PHE A 125 6.94 -3.92 -22.04
C PHE A 125 8.05 -4.08 -20.99
N ARG A 126 8.98 -3.12 -20.98
CA ARG A 126 10.01 -3.06 -19.94
C ARG A 126 9.36 -3.04 -18.56
N SER A 127 10.10 -3.53 -17.57
CA SER A 127 9.64 -3.48 -16.19
C SER A 127 9.39 -2.04 -15.75
N LYS A 128 8.46 -1.88 -14.80
CA LYS A 128 8.16 -0.60 -14.17
C LYS A 128 8.38 -0.68 -12.67
N PHE A 129 9.04 0.35 -12.14
CA PHE A 129 9.32 0.48 -10.72
C PHE A 129 8.24 1.32 -10.04
N ILE A 130 7.83 0.87 -8.86
CA ILE A 130 6.95 1.58 -7.94
C ILE A 130 7.69 1.69 -6.62
N SER A 131 7.75 2.91 -6.09
CA SER A 131 8.34 3.15 -4.77
C SER A 131 7.26 3.02 -3.72
N ILE A 132 7.57 2.27 -2.67
CA ILE A 132 6.76 2.05 -1.49
C ILE A 132 7.62 2.49 -0.31
N SER A 133 7.11 3.42 0.48
CA SER A 133 7.84 4.06 1.57
C SER A 133 7.05 4.02 2.87
N GLY A 134 7.75 4.13 4.00
CA GLY A 134 7.12 4.02 5.31
C GLY A 134 6.59 2.61 5.58
N GLY A 135 5.59 2.48 6.44
CA GLY A 135 4.98 1.19 6.81
C GLY A 135 5.83 0.29 7.71
N GLY A 136 7.09 0.63 7.98
CA GLY A 136 8.02 -0.17 8.76
C GLY A 136 9.10 -0.85 7.91
N GLU A 137 10.09 -1.45 8.58
CA GLU A 137 11.24 -2.10 7.93
C GLU A 137 10.82 -3.42 7.26
N LEU A 138 9.77 -4.07 7.78
CA LEU A 138 9.25 -5.35 7.29
C LEU A 138 7.91 -5.21 6.56
N THR A 139 7.76 -4.17 5.74
CA THR A 139 6.60 -4.01 4.85
C THR A 139 6.44 -5.22 3.92
N LYS A 140 5.22 -5.76 3.85
CA LYS A 140 4.88 -6.96 3.08
C LYS A 140 4.06 -6.62 1.84
N LEU A 141 4.24 -7.41 0.79
CA LEU A 141 3.41 -7.35 -0.43
C LEU A 141 2.61 -8.64 -0.61
N GLU A 142 1.33 -8.48 -0.89
CA GLU A 142 0.45 -9.56 -1.37
C GLU A 142 0.05 -9.29 -2.82
N GLU A 143 0.01 -10.34 -3.62
CA GLU A 143 -0.40 -10.29 -5.02
C GLU A 143 -1.77 -10.96 -5.20
N ASP A 144 -2.65 -10.27 -5.90
CA ASP A 144 -3.92 -10.78 -6.40
C ASP A 144 -3.90 -10.68 -7.93
N ASP A 145 -3.37 -11.73 -8.55
CA ASP A 145 -3.29 -11.91 -9.99
C ASP A 145 -3.86 -13.29 -10.40
N PRO A 146 -5.20 -13.45 -10.42
CA PRO A 146 -5.81 -14.73 -10.77
C PRO A 146 -5.59 -15.14 -12.23
N ALA A 147 -5.17 -14.21 -13.09
CA ALA A 147 -4.96 -14.45 -14.51
C ALA A 147 -3.47 -14.59 -14.90
N ASP A 148 -2.56 -14.50 -13.92
CA ASP A 148 -1.10 -14.61 -14.09
C ASP A 148 -0.59 -13.68 -15.20
N ILE A 149 -1.00 -12.41 -15.13
CA ILE A 149 -0.74 -11.35 -16.10
C ILE A 149 0.59 -10.64 -15.88
N MET A 150 1.21 -10.76 -14.71
CA MET A 150 2.48 -10.09 -14.39
C MET A 150 3.39 -10.97 -13.53
N ASP A 151 4.69 -10.65 -13.52
CA ASP A 151 5.61 -11.08 -12.47
C ASP A 151 6.01 -9.86 -11.65
N MET A 152 6.38 -10.04 -10.39
CA MET A 152 6.89 -8.96 -9.56
C MET A 152 8.15 -9.35 -8.80
N LYS A 153 8.99 -8.34 -8.52
CA LYS A 153 10.14 -8.43 -7.61
C LYS A 153 10.03 -7.33 -6.58
N TRP A 154 10.19 -7.68 -5.31
CA TRP A 154 10.15 -6.76 -4.19
C TRP A 154 11.52 -6.67 -3.53
N ASP A 155 12.04 -5.45 -3.41
CA ASP A 155 13.21 -5.15 -2.60
C ASP A 155 12.79 -4.28 -1.42
N GLY A 156 12.56 -4.92 -0.27
CA GLY A 156 12.19 -4.24 0.97
C GLY A 156 13.28 -3.33 1.53
N SER A 157 14.54 -3.50 1.14
CA SER A 157 15.63 -2.64 1.62
C SER A 157 15.63 -1.28 0.93
N THR A 158 15.24 -1.23 -0.34
CA THR A 158 15.12 0.00 -1.13
C THR A 158 13.70 0.53 -1.23
N GLY A 159 12.71 -0.26 -0.81
CA GLY A 159 11.29 0.07 -0.95
C GLY A 159 10.83 0.04 -2.40
N MET A 160 11.46 -0.77 -3.26
CA MET A 160 11.20 -0.79 -4.70
C MET A 160 10.50 -2.07 -5.12
N LEU A 161 9.32 -1.90 -5.71
CA LEU A 161 8.55 -2.94 -6.38
C LEU A 161 8.78 -2.82 -7.89
N GLU A 162 9.31 -3.88 -8.50
CA GLU A 162 9.48 -3.98 -9.94
C GLU A 162 8.44 -4.92 -10.53
N ILE A 163 7.65 -4.44 -11.50
CA ILE A 163 6.56 -5.19 -12.16
C ILE A 163 6.92 -5.47 -13.61
N TYR A 164 6.75 -6.73 -14.02
CA TYR A 164 6.98 -7.24 -15.37
C TYR A 164 5.66 -7.69 -16.00
N PRO A 165 5.07 -6.91 -16.94
CA PRO A 165 3.80 -7.26 -17.54
C PRO A 165 3.95 -8.39 -18.58
N LYS A 166 3.15 -9.45 -18.49
CA LYS A 166 3.13 -10.60 -19.41
C LYS A 166 1.97 -10.53 -20.41
N TYR A 167 0.75 -10.41 -19.91
CA TYR A 167 -0.48 -10.52 -20.70
C TYR A 167 -1.48 -9.43 -20.37
N GLU A 168 -2.46 -9.24 -21.23
CA GLU A 168 -3.59 -8.36 -20.93
C GLU A 168 -4.42 -8.84 -19.72
N GLY A 169 -4.70 -7.91 -18.82
CA GLY A 169 -5.67 -8.10 -17.76
C GLY A 169 -5.52 -7.08 -16.64
N GLU A 170 -6.14 -7.38 -15.50
CA GLU A 170 -6.02 -6.57 -14.30
C GLU A 170 -5.56 -7.44 -13.13
N ALA A 171 -4.69 -6.88 -12.30
CA ALA A 171 -4.21 -7.48 -11.07
C ALA A 171 -4.09 -6.39 -9.99
N ARG A 172 -3.91 -6.82 -8.74
CA ARG A 172 -3.71 -5.92 -7.60
C ARG A 172 -2.46 -6.35 -6.84
N VAL A 173 -1.65 -5.37 -6.44
CA VAL A 173 -0.59 -5.57 -5.44
C VAL A 173 -0.99 -4.80 -4.19
N ILE A 174 -0.97 -5.47 -3.05
CA ILE A 174 -1.40 -4.90 -1.76
C ILE A 174 -0.15 -4.75 -0.90
N ALA A 175 0.24 -3.51 -0.64
CA ALA A 175 1.27 -3.19 0.34
C ALA A 175 0.65 -3.14 1.73
N ILE A 176 1.30 -3.80 2.69
CA ILE A 176 0.81 -3.96 4.06
C ILE A 176 1.93 -3.51 5.01
N SER A 177 1.61 -2.58 5.91
CA SER A 177 2.55 -2.14 6.95
C SER A 177 2.95 -3.31 7.86
N GLU A 178 4.09 -3.16 8.53
CA GLU A 178 4.65 -4.16 9.43
C GLU A 178 3.69 -4.52 10.59
N ASP A 179 2.94 -3.53 11.09
CA ASP A 179 1.89 -3.75 12.10
C ASP A 179 0.54 -4.22 11.52
N ALA A 180 0.46 -4.39 10.20
CA ALA A 180 -0.72 -4.77 9.43
C ALA A 180 -1.95 -3.85 9.57
N LYS A 181 -1.79 -2.65 10.13
CA LYS A 181 -2.90 -1.69 10.29
C LYS A 181 -3.16 -0.89 9.02
N GLU A 182 -2.12 -0.59 8.25
CA GLU A 182 -2.24 0.13 7.00
C GLU A 182 -2.11 -0.82 5.81
N LYS A 183 -2.99 -0.61 4.83
CA LYS A 183 -2.95 -1.29 3.54
C LYS A 183 -3.09 -0.28 2.41
N LYS A 184 -2.24 -0.39 1.40
CA LYS A 184 -2.33 0.40 0.17
C LYS A 184 -2.41 -0.53 -1.03
N VAL A 185 -3.38 -0.27 -1.91
CA VAL A 185 -3.62 -1.10 -3.09
C VAL A 185 -3.07 -0.40 -4.33
N ILE A 186 -2.28 -1.13 -5.10
CA ILE A 186 -1.77 -0.74 -6.40
C ILE A 186 -2.56 -1.54 -7.44
N HIS A 187 -3.36 -0.84 -8.25
CA HIS A 187 -4.10 -1.42 -9.35
C HIS A 187 -3.22 -1.49 -10.60
N VAL A 188 -2.91 -2.71 -11.05
CA VAL A 188 -2.11 -2.95 -12.25
C VAL A 188 -3.05 -3.27 -13.41
N LYS A 189 -2.95 -2.48 -14.48
CA LYS A 189 -3.73 -2.67 -15.70
C LYS A 189 -2.80 -2.86 -16.87
N VAL A 190 -2.77 -4.07 -17.41
CA VAL A 190 -2.00 -4.38 -18.61
C VAL A 190 -2.95 -4.39 -19.79
N ARG A 191 -2.72 -3.54 -20.80
CA ARG A 191 -3.58 -3.40 -21.99
C ARG A 191 -2.74 -3.26 -23.26
N PRO A 192 -2.96 -4.08 -24.29
CA PRO A 192 -2.43 -3.84 -25.63
C PRO A 192 -3.05 -2.57 -26.23
N GLU A 193 -2.30 -1.90 -27.10
CA GLU A 193 -2.78 -0.82 -27.95
C GLU A 193 -3.70 -1.36 -29.05
N GLY A 194 -4.67 -0.52 -29.43
CA GLY A 194 -5.63 -0.80 -30.49
C GLY A 194 -7.01 -1.20 -29.98
N LYS A 195 -7.90 -1.50 -30.92
CA LYS A 195 -9.28 -1.95 -30.66
C LYS A 195 -9.56 -3.22 -31.45
N LEU A 196 -10.36 -4.10 -30.88
CA LEU A 196 -10.84 -5.30 -31.55
C LEU A 196 -12.25 -5.05 -32.10
N GLU A 197 -12.32 -4.89 -33.43
CA GLU A 197 -13.57 -4.60 -34.15
C GLU A 197 -13.99 -5.74 -35.07
N ILE A 198 -13.08 -6.66 -35.40
CA ILE A 198 -13.33 -7.75 -36.35
C ILE A 198 -13.34 -9.08 -35.59
N PRO A 199 -14.30 -9.97 -35.82
CA PRO A 199 -14.28 -11.30 -35.22
C PRO A 199 -12.97 -12.04 -35.48
N GLY A 200 -12.44 -12.70 -34.45
CA GLY A 200 -11.12 -13.27 -34.56
C GLY A 200 -10.48 -13.80 -33.30
N TRP A 201 -9.28 -14.36 -33.50
CA TRP A 201 -8.37 -14.81 -32.46
C TRP A 201 -7.12 -13.93 -32.41
N TYR A 202 -6.97 -13.21 -31.30
CA TYR A 202 -5.94 -12.20 -31.08
C TYR A 202 -5.00 -12.62 -29.98
N SER A 203 -3.74 -12.24 -30.11
CA SER A 203 -2.77 -12.33 -29.04
C SER A 203 -2.85 -11.10 -28.16
N THR A 204 -2.61 -11.32 -26.87
CA THR A 204 -2.58 -10.27 -25.85
C THR A 204 -1.23 -10.20 -25.14
N ASN A 205 -0.20 -10.81 -25.73
CA ASN A 205 1.16 -10.86 -25.20
C ASN A 205 2.11 -9.86 -25.88
N SER A 206 1.61 -8.88 -26.61
CA SER A 206 2.41 -7.85 -27.27
C SER A 206 1.83 -6.47 -27.00
N SER A 207 2.63 -5.43 -27.27
CA SER A 207 2.25 -4.04 -27.02
C SER A 207 1.00 -3.60 -27.78
N SER A 208 0.66 -4.26 -28.88
CA SER A 208 -0.59 -4.07 -29.62
C SER A 208 -1.24 -5.41 -29.95
N TYR A 209 -2.55 -5.38 -30.19
CA TYR A 209 -3.26 -6.57 -30.64
C TYR A 209 -2.75 -7.02 -32.02
N TYR A 210 -2.46 -8.32 -32.13
CA TYR A 210 -2.16 -8.94 -33.41
C TYR A 210 -2.93 -10.24 -33.56
N LEU A 211 -3.25 -10.57 -34.81
CA LEU A 211 -3.95 -11.80 -35.17
C LEU A 211 -3.04 -13.01 -34.98
N ILE A 212 -3.46 -13.96 -34.14
CA ILE A 212 -2.71 -15.23 -33.96
C ILE A 212 -2.75 -16.06 -35.24
N GLN A 213 -3.87 -15.98 -35.97
CA GLN A 213 -4.01 -16.49 -37.32
C GLN A 213 -4.73 -15.46 -38.16
N ASN A 214 -4.43 -15.42 -39.46
CA ASN A 214 -5.26 -14.66 -40.39
C ASN A 214 -6.68 -15.23 -40.36
N ASN A 215 -7.68 -14.37 -40.16
CA ASN A 215 -9.08 -14.77 -40.11
C ASN A 215 -9.74 -14.40 -41.43
N ASN A 216 -9.40 -15.15 -42.50
CA ASN A 216 -10.03 -14.91 -43.80
C ASN A 216 -11.53 -15.22 -43.76
N MET A 217 -11.95 -16.11 -42.86
CA MET A 217 -13.35 -16.43 -42.64
C MET A 217 -13.64 -16.74 -41.17
N VAL A 218 -14.70 -16.12 -40.64
CA VAL A 218 -15.31 -16.50 -39.36
C VAL A 218 -16.74 -16.95 -39.64
N VAL A 219 -17.01 -18.24 -39.45
CA VAL A 219 -18.30 -18.86 -39.79
C VAL A 219 -18.98 -19.33 -38.53
N LYS A 220 -20.17 -18.78 -38.22
CA LYS A 220 -21.05 -19.27 -37.15
C LYS A 220 -22.09 -20.22 -37.73
N ARG A 221 -22.26 -21.40 -37.13
CA ARG A 221 -23.39 -22.30 -37.40
C ARG A 221 -24.17 -22.55 -36.12
N LYS A 222 -25.45 -22.15 -36.13
CA LYS A 222 -26.38 -22.26 -35.00
C LYS A 222 -26.36 -23.67 -34.39
N GLY A 223 -26.14 -23.77 -33.09
CA GLY A 223 -26.09 -25.02 -32.33
C GLY A 223 -24.86 -25.91 -32.61
N VAL A 224 -23.94 -25.51 -33.49
CA VAL A 224 -22.72 -26.30 -33.80
C VAL A 224 -21.44 -25.56 -33.42
N GLY A 225 -21.42 -24.23 -33.51
CA GLY A 225 -20.34 -23.39 -33.03
C GLY A 225 -19.75 -22.46 -34.08
N THR A 226 -18.53 -22.01 -33.84
CA THR A 226 -17.83 -21.03 -34.67
C THR A 226 -16.51 -21.59 -35.19
N TRP A 227 -16.22 -21.35 -36.46
CA TRP A 227 -14.95 -21.65 -37.10
C TRP A 227 -14.23 -20.36 -37.44
N ILE A 228 -12.95 -20.29 -37.11
CA ILE A 228 -12.05 -19.26 -37.61
C ILE A 228 -11.04 -19.97 -38.51
N VAL A 229 -10.89 -19.49 -39.74
CA VAL A 229 -10.13 -20.17 -40.79
C VAL A 229 -9.25 -19.17 -41.56
N ASN A 230 -8.00 -19.54 -41.80
CA ASN A 230 -7.05 -18.73 -42.56
C ASN A 230 -7.11 -18.92 -44.09
N SER A 231 -8.09 -19.67 -44.58
CA SER A 231 -8.21 -20.08 -45.97
C SER A 231 -9.68 -20.05 -46.40
N ALA A 232 -9.90 -19.74 -47.69
CA ALA A 232 -11.21 -19.89 -48.32
C ALA A 232 -11.66 -21.37 -48.42
N ARG A 233 -10.74 -22.33 -48.18
CA ARG A 233 -11.00 -23.78 -48.18
C ARG A 233 -10.82 -24.34 -46.76
N PRO A 234 -11.89 -24.41 -45.95
CA PRO A 234 -11.80 -24.79 -44.53
C PRO A 234 -11.32 -26.22 -44.24
N TYR A 235 -11.39 -27.11 -45.24
CA TYR A 235 -10.94 -28.52 -45.13
C TYR A 235 -9.96 -28.92 -46.25
N GLY A 236 -9.50 -27.96 -47.06
CA GLY A 236 -8.75 -28.24 -48.29
C GLY A 236 -7.31 -27.77 -48.22
N GLY A 237 -6.41 -28.65 -47.79
CA GLY A 237 -4.98 -28.52 -48.03
C GLY A 237 -4.60 -29.33 -49.27
N GLY A 238 -4.22 -28.68 -50.36
CA GLY A 238 -3.33 -29.32 -51.33
C GLY A 238 -1.92 -29.41 -50.73
N VAL A 239 -1.06 -30.26 -51.30
CA VAL A 239 0.32 -30.58 -50.86
C VAL A 239 1.22 -29.35 -50.54
N MET A 240 0.79 -28.13 -50.91
CA MET A 240 1.55 -26.88 -50.79
C MET A 240 1.01 -25.85 -49.77
N TYR A 241 -0.19 -26.01 -49.20
CA TYR A 241 -0.79 -25.01 -48.29
C TYR A 241 -1.41 -25.65 -47.05
N ASN A 242 -0.82 -25.41 -45.87
CA ASN A 242 -1.39 -25.80 -44.59
C ASN A 242 -2.49 -24.79 -44.19
N SER A 243 -3.75 -25.22 -44.21
CA SER A 243 -4.87 -24.44 -43.68
C SER A 243 -4.89 -24.49 -42.15
N SER A 244 -4.76 -23.34 -41.50
CA SER A 244 -4.99 -23.19 -40.06
C SER A 244 -6.46 -22.90 -39.79
N TYR A 245 -7.03 -23.62 -38.83
CA TYR A 245 -8.37 -23.38 -38.36
C TYR A 245 -8.49 -23.68 -36.87
N ILE A 246 -9.51 -23.09 -36.26
CA ILE A 246 -9.99 -23.46 -34.92
C ILE A 246 -11.51 -23.56 -34.97
N LYS A 247 -12.04 -24.63 -34.37
CA LYS A 247 -13.47 -24.83 -34.16
C LYS A 247 -13.77 -24.68 -32.68
N ILE A 248 -14.72 -23.82 -32.37
CA ILE A 248 -15.12 -23.42 -31.02
C ILE A 248 -16.59 -23.80 -30.84
N ALA A 249 -16.95 -24.32 -29.67
CA ALA A 249 -18.34 -24.64 -29.34
C ALA A 249 -19.25 -23.39 -29.36
N PRO A 250 -20.58 -23.56 -29.51
CA PRO A 250 -21.52 -22.45 -29.39
C PRO A 250 -21.37 -21.73 -28.05
N ILE A 251 -21.43 -20.39 -28.09
CA ILE A 251 -21.48 -19.54 -26.91
C ILE A 251 -22.93 -19.09 -26.74
N MET A 252 -23.55 -19.43 -25.61
CA MET A 252 -24.94 -19.13 -25.32
C MET A 252 -25.02 -18.01 -24.28
N ASN A 253 -25.73 -16.93 -24.61
CA ASN A 253 -26.10 -15.85 -23.67
C ASN A 253 -24.98 -15.42 -22.69
N PRO A 254 -23.81 -14.98 -23.20
CA PRO A 254 -22.72 -14.56 -22.33
C PRO A 254 -23.12 -13.32 -21.53
N VAL A 255 -22.67 -13.26 -20.27
CA VAL A 255 -22.91 -12.13 -19.36
C VAL A 255 -21.59 -11.42 -19.11
N GLN A 256 -21.55 -10.11 -19.38
CA GLN A 256 -20.36 -9.30 -19.15
C GLN A 256 -19.95 -9.33 -17.67
N GLY A 257 -18.65 -9.51 -17.40
CA GLY A 257 -18.11 -9.63 -16.05
C GLY A 257 -18.09 -11.04 -15.48
N ASP A 258 -18.74 -12.01 -16.14
CA ASP A 258 -18.70 -13.41 -15.76
C ASP A 258 -17.53 -14.16 -16.42
N SER A 259 -17.37 -15.45 -16.12
CA SER A 259 -16.46 -16.36 -16.82
C SER A 259 -17.19 -17.55 -17.40
N ILE A 260 -16.80 -17.96 -18.60
CA ILE A 260 -17.38 -19.10 -19.31
C ILE A 260 -16.36 -20.21 -19.54
N ASP A 261 -16.85 -21.44 -19.59
CA ASP A 261 -16.06 -22.62 -19.96
C ASP A 261 -16.17 -22.83 -21.47
N LEU A 262 -15.24 -22.26 -22.22
CA LEU A 262 -15.24 -22.34 -23.67
C LEU A 262 -14.58 -23.64 -24.14
N ASN A 263 -15.32 -24.49 -24.83
CA ASN A 263 -14.78 -25.72 -25.41
C ASN A 263 -14.21 -25.47 -26.81
N ILE A 264 -12.90 -25.67 -26.95
CA ILE A 264 -12.20 -25.70 -28.23
C ILE A 264 -12.25 -27.12 -28.76
N LEU A 265 -13.09 -27.31 -29.77
CA LEU A 265 -13.46 -28.61 -30.30
C LEU A 265 -12.40 -29.20 -31.22
N ARG A 266 -11.68 -28.34 -31.95
CA ARG A 266 -10.63 -28.78 -32.88
C ARG A 266 -9.69 -27.64 -33.23
N HIS A 267 -8.40 -27.90 -33.42
CA HIS A 267 -7.49 -26.95 -34.07
C HIS A 267 -6.51 -27.60 -35.04
N GLY A 268 -6.16 -26.88 -36.11
CA GLY A 268 -5.21 -27.31 -37.13
C GLY A 268 -4.10 -26.27 -37.36
N SER A 269 -3.50 -25.71 -36.30
CA SER A 269 -2.45 -24.69 -36.40
C SER A 269 -1.06 -25.25 -36.13
N LEU A 270 -0.04 -24.72 -36.81
CA LEU A 270 1.38 -25.08 -36.62
C LEU A 270 2.00 -24.50 -35.33
N LYS A 271 1.37 -23.50 -34.72
CA LYS A 271 1.79 -22.90 -33.43
C LYS A 271 0.56 -22.56 -32.58
N PRO A 272 -0.19 -23.56 -32.09
CA PRO A 272 -1.35 -23.27 -31.26
C PRO A 272 -0.87 -22.68 -29.93
N GLN A 273 -1.28 -21.44 -29.63
CA GLN A 273 -1.19 -20.88 -28.28
C GLN A 273 -2.24 -21.51 -27.34
N ILE A 274 -3.12 -22.38 -27.86
CA ILE A 274 -4.21 -23.01 -27.14
C ILE A 274 -4.48 -24.44 -27.63
N THR A 275 -4.76 -25.35 -26.71
CA THR A 275 -5.07 -26.76 -27.01
C THR A 275 -6.56 -27.01 -27.16
N GLU A 276 -6.93 -28.15 -27.74
CA GLU A 276 -8.30 -28.65 -27.69
C GLU A 276 -8.73 -28.90 -26.22
N GLY A 277 -10.02 -28.75 -25.94
CA GLY A 277 -10.59 -28.92 -24.59
C GLY A 277 -11.24 -27.66 -24.04
N ILE A 278 -11.57 -27.69 -22.75
CA ILE A 278 -12.30 -26.63 -22.05
C ILE A 278 -11.31 -25.61 -21.47
N HIS A 279 -11.56 -24.33 -21.76
CA HIS A 279 -10.78 -23.21 -21.25
C HIS A 279 -11.71 -22.21 -20.56
N ARG A 280 -11.40 -21.87 -19.31
CA ARG A 280 -12.10 -20.81 -18.56
C ARG A 280 -11.69 -19.44 -19.09
N LEU A 281 -12.62 -18.68 -19.64
CA LEU A 281 -12.37 -17.34 -20.19
C LEU A 281 -13.25 -16.30 -19.51
N TYR A 282 -12.69 -15.10 -19.32
CA TYR A 282 -13.43 -13.96 -18.78
C TYR A 282 -14.22 -13.25 -19.89
N VAL A 283 -15.49 -12.95 -19.64
CA VAL A 283 -16.36 -12.20 -20.54
C VAL A 283 -16.14 -10.71 -20.33
N GLU A 284 -15.33 -10.11 -21.19
CA GLU A 284 -14.91 -8.71 -21.03
C GLU A 284 -15.95 -7.72 -21.54
N GLU A 285 -16.57 -8.03 -22.68
CA GLU A 285 -17.54 -7.17 -23.35
C GLU A 285 -18.58 -8.05 -24.06
N VAL A 286 -19.86 -7.72 -23.92
CA VAL A 286 -20.95 -8.35 -24.68
C VAL A 286 -21.59 -7.29 -25.56
N ARG A 287 -21.48 -7.46 -26.88
CA ARG A 287 -22.08 -6.60 -27.90
C ARG A 287 -23.41 -7.19 -28.37
N GLU A 288 -24.04 -6.54 -29.35
CA GLU A 288 -25.33 -6.97 -29.89
C GLU A 288 -25.32 -8.40 -30.45
N SER A 289 -24.25 -8.76 -31.17
CA SER A 289 -24.09 -10.06 -31.85
C SER A 289 -22.76 -10.76 -31.57
N GLU A 290 -21.85 -10.10 -30.84
CA GLU A 290 -20.48 -10.52 -30.59
C GLU A 290 -20.12 -10.46 -29.10
N VAL A 291 -19.16 -11.26 -28.69
CA VAL A 291 -18.62 -11.30 -27.33
C VAL A 291 -17.11 -11.29 -27.36
N MET A 292 -16.52 -10.47 -26.47
CA MET A 292 -15.10 -10.43 -26.24
C MET A 292 -14.75 -11.32 -25.05
N LEU A 293 -13.99 -12.38 -25.33
CA LEU A 293 -13.57 -13.36 -24.34
C LEU A 293 -12.05 -13.28 -24.15
N ARG A 294 -11.61 -12.99 -22.93
CA ARG A 294 -10.19 -12.88 -22.59
C ARG A 294 -9.71 -14.16 -21.90
N GLY A 295 -8.65 -14.74 -22.44
CA GLY A 295 -7.88 -15.80 -21.82
C GLY A 295 -6.48 -15.34 -21.47
N ARG A 296 -5.65 -16.27 -20.99
CA ARG A 296 -4.24 -16.01 -20.68
C ARG A 296 -3.43 -15.92 -21.97
N GLY A 297 -3.04 -14.69 -22.35
CA GLY A 297 -2.19 -14.41 -23.51
C GLY A 297 -2.90 -14.39 -24.87
N PHE A 298 -4.22 -14.63 -24.90
CA PHE A 298 -5.04 -14.50 -26.08
C PHE A 298 -6.41 -13.92 -25.75
N LYS A 299 -7.11 -13.43 -26.78
CA LYS A 299 -8.45 -12.90 -26.70
C LYS A 299 -9.21 -13.27 -27.97
N PHE A 300 -10.50 -13.54 -27.80
CA PHE A 300 -11.41 -13.85 -28.87
C PHE A 300 -12.45 -12.73 -28.99
N LEU A 301 -12.74 -12.31 -30.22
CA LEU A 301 -13.97 -11.61 -30.55
C LEU A 301 -14.79 -12.58 -31.40
N LEU A 302 -15.89 -13.09 -30.85
CA LEU A 302 -16.67 -14.16 -31.47
C LEU A 302 -18.13 -13.83 -31.51
N PRO A 303 -18.87 -14.28 -32.54
CA PRO A 303 -20.30 -14.18 -32.51
C PRO A 303 -20.87 -15.21 -31.51
N TYR A 304 -21.98 -14.87 -30.86
CA TYR A 304 -22.68 -15.76 -29.91
C TYR A 304 -24.14 -16.03 -30.33
N GLU A 305 -24.82 -16.86 -29.56
CA GLU A 305 -26.22 -17.23 -29.72
C GLU A 305 -27.05 -16.75 -28.53
N LYS A 306 -28.22 -16.19 -28.84
CA LYS A 306 -29.25 -15.81 -27.86
C LYS A 306 -30.22 -16.96 -27.68
#